data_AF-A0AB38B5X9-F1
#
_entry.id   AF-A0AB38B5X9-F1
#
_cell.length_a   1.000
_cell.length_b   1.000
_cell.length_c   1.000
_cell.angle_alpha   90.00
_cell.angle_beta   90.00
_cell.angle_gamma   90.00
#
_symmetry.space_group_name_H-M   'P 1'
#
loop_
_entity.id
_entity.type
_entity.pdbx_description
1 polymer ?
#
loop_
_entity_poly.entity_id
_entity_poly.type
_entity_poly.pdbx_seq_one_letter_code
_entity_poly.pdbx_strand_id
1 'polypeptide(L)'
;MYESSPSRCSPPRLLPWTRPDGGPCYLSTDNPDSPLSLLADQAEDDLIAAAEALLDETGPLPAVRGTDTPEPCRTAAALHQALRDVLRIAVSRGDRLPEPCDHGETRLCEGRTCCRACRQQIYLQSGP
;
A
#
# COMPACT_ATOMS: atom_id res chain seq x y z
N MET A 1 15.99 -9.33 38.03
CA MET A 1 14.87 -8.46 37.61
C MET A 1 14.83 -8.52 36.09
N TYR A 2 13.76 -9.06 35.52
CA TYR A 2 13.55 -9.04 34.07
C TYR A 2 13.19 -7.61 33.70
N GLU A 3 14.18 -6.84 33.24
CA GLU A 3 13.91 -5.60 32.54
C GLU A 3 13.25 -5.97 31.21
N SER A 4 11.93 -5.91 31.21
CA SER A 4 11.13 -5.82 29.99
C SER A 4 11.71 -4.66 29.18
N SER A 5 12.52 -4.99 28.18
CA SER A 5 12.91 -4.02 27.16
C SER A 5 11.63 -3.42 26.59
N PRO A 6 11.51 -2.10 26.42
CA PRO A 6 10.33 -1.51 25.83
C PRO A 6 10.22 -2.08 24.41
N SER A 7 9.22 -2.94 24.18
CA SER A 7 8.81 -3.32 22.84
C SER A 7 8.51 -2.01 22.12
N ARG A 8 9.43 -1.55 21.28
CA ARG A 8 9.19 -0.42 20.37
C ARG A 8 8.24 -0.97 19.30
N CYS A 9 6.98 -1.16 19.68
CA CYS A 9 5.94 -1.58 18.75
C CYS A 9 5.88 -0.51 17.66
N SER A 10 6.16 -0.92 16.44
CA SER A 10 5.88 -0.10 15.27
C SER A 10 4.40 0.31 15.29
N PRO A 11 4.07 1.51 14.80
CA PRO A 11 2.67 1.92 14.71
C PRO A 11 1.89 0.86 13.93
N PRO A 12 0.66 0.52 14.35
CA PRO A 12 -0.10 -0.55 13.73
C PRO A 12 -0.36 -0.24 12.25
N ARG A 13 -0.16 -1.25 11.39
CA ARG A 13 -0.42 -1.16 9.95
C ARG A 13 -1.92 -1.18 9.69
N LEU A 14 -2.42 -0.29 8.83
CA LEU A 14 -3.76 -0.39 8.27
C LEU A 14 -3.77 -1.50 7.21
N LEU A 15 -4.70 -2.45 7.32
CA LEU A 15 -4.86 -3.53 6.33
C LEU A 15 -5.76 -3.08 5.18
N PRO A 16 -5.59 -3.64 3.97
CA PRO A 16 -6.36 -3.26 2.78
C PRO A 16 -7.82 -3.75 2.81
N TRP A 17 -8.21 -4.55 3.81
CA TRP A 17 -9.58 -4.99 4.03
C TRP A 17 -10.19 -4.37 5.29
N THR A 18 -11.51 -4.26 5.28
CA THR A 18 -12.29 -3.76 6.41
C THR A 18 -12.72 -4.89 7.34
N ARG A 19 -13.13 -4.51 8.55
CA ARG A 19 -13.89 -5.39 9.44
C ARG A 19 -15.29 -5.65 8.89
N PRO A 20 -16.00 -6.68 9.38
CA PRO A 20 -17.38 -6.95 8.97
C PRO A 20 -18.36 -5.79 9.19
N ASP A 21 -18.05 -4.88 10.13
CA ASP A 21 -18.81 -3.66 10.40
C ASP A 21 -18.46 -2.48 9.45
N GLY A 22 -17.57 -2.71 8.47
CA GLY A 22 -17.07 -1.69 7.56
C GLY A 22 -15.96 -0.80 8.14
N GLY A 23 -15.56 -1.02 9.40
CA GLY A 23 -14.51 -0.22 10.05
C GLY A 23 -13.10 -0.57 9.56
N PRO A 24 -12.12 0.34 9.75
CA PRO A 24 -10.73 0.05 9.43
C PRO A 24 -10.20 -1.11 10.28
N CYS A 25 -9.34 -1.93 9.68
CA CYS A 25 -8.69 -3.07 10.33
C CYS A 25 -7.19 -2.80 10.48
N TYR A 26 -6.64 -3.01 11.68
CA TYR A 26 -5.24 -2.70 11.98
C TYR A 26 -4.49 -3.93 12.48
N LEU A 27 -3.25 -4.10 11.99
CA LEU A 27 -2.32 -5.13 12.42
C LEU A 27 -1.21 -4.52 13.29
N SER A 28 -1.13 -4.96 14.54
CA SER A 28 0.00 -4.67 15.43
C SER A 28 0.94 -5.88 15.42
N THR A 29 2.10 -5.73 14.79
CA THR A 29 3.13 -6.78 14.76
C THR A 29 4.52 -6.14 14.81
N ASP A 30 5.45 -6.81 15.46
CA ASP A 30 6.88 -6.51 15.43
C ASP A 30 7.60 -7.25 14.29
N ASN A 31 6.92 -8.21 13.64
CA ASN A 31 7.42 -8.93 12.48
C ASN A 31 6.75 -8.42 11.17
N PRO A 32 7.45 -7.62 10.37
CA PRO A 32 6.97 -7.15 9.08
C PRO A 32 6.77 -8.28 8.08
N ASP A 33 7.42 -9.43 8.25
CA ASP A 33 7.29 -10.62 7.40
C ASP A 33 6.27 -11.63 7.96
N SER A 34 5.34 -11.16 8.82
CA SER A 34 4.28 -12.03 9.35
C SER A 34 3.35 -12.51 8.23
N PRO A 35 2.71 -13.69 8.35
CA PRO A 35 1.77 -14.17 7.34
C PRO A 35 0.65 -13.18 7.00
N LEU A 36 0.19 -12.40 7.97
CA LEU A 36 -0.82 -11.36 7.74
C LEU A 36 -0.25 -10.12 7.04
N SER A 37 1.02 -9.79 7.28
CA SER A 37 1.70 -8.72 6.55
C SER A 37 1.85 -9.08 5.08
N LEU A 38 2.33 -10.29 4.79
CA LEU A 38 2.49 -10.79 3.42
C LEU A 38 1.16 -10.89 2.68
N LEU A 39 0.10 -11.32 3.36
CA LEU A 39 -1.26 -11.31 2.81
C LEU A 39 -1.75 -9.88 2.51
N ALA A 40 -1.39 -8.91 3.35
CA ALA A 40 -1.72 -7.51 3.12
C ALA A 40 -0.96 -6.95 1.91
N ASP A 41 0.32 -7.28 1.77
CA ASP A 41 1.13 -6.88 0.60
C ASP A 41 0.52 -7.42 -0.70
N GLN A 42 0.20 -8.73 -0.74
CA GLN A 42 -0.46 -9.33 -1.91
C GLN A 42 -1.80 -8.67 -2.23
N ALA A 43 -2.63 -8.42 -1.22
CA ALA A 43 -3.93 -7.78 -1.43
C ALA A 43 -3.79 -6.31 -1.88
N GLU A 44 -2.77 -5.59 -1.42
CA GLU A 44 -2.46 -4.24 -1.90
C GLU A 44 -2.07 -4.26 -3.39
N ASP A 45 -1.21 -5.19 -3.79
CA ASP A 45 -0.80 -5.37 -5.19
C ASP A 45 -2.01 -5.72 -6.07
N ASP A 46 -2.85 -6.67 -5.64
CA ASP A 46 -4.06 -7.07 -6.36
C ASP A 46 -5.05 -5.91 -6.55
N LEU A 47 -5.23 -5.08 -5.51
CA LEU A 47 -6.13 -3.91 -5.56
C LEU A 47 -5.58 -2.81 -6.48
N ILE A 48 -4.27 -2.60 -6.51
CA ILE A 48 -3.63 -1.65 -7.43
C ILE A 48 -3.78 -2.16 -8.87
N ALA A 49 -3.49 -3.43 -9.13
CA ALA A 49 -3.64 -4.04 -10.46
C ALA A 49 -5.10 -3.98 -10.95
N ALA A 50 -6.07 -4.22 -10.07
CA ALA A 50 -7.49 -4.08 -10.42
C ALA A 50 -7.87 -2.63 -10.77
N ALA A 51 -7.34 -1.65 -10.03
CA ALA A 51 -7.55 -0.24 -10.32
C ALA A 51 -6.93 0.19 -11.66
N GLU A 52 -5.74 -0.31 -11.99
CA GLU A 52 -5.10 -0.09 -13.29
C GLU A 52 -5.91 -0.70 -14.43
N ALA A 53 -6.35 -1.95 -14.29
CA ALA A 53 -7.19 -2.64 -15.28
C ALA A 53 -8.50 -1.88 -15.56
N LEU A 54 -9.15 -1.34 -14.52
CA LEU A 54 -10.36 -0.52 -14.69
C LEU A 54 -10.11 0.75 -15.51
N LEU A 55 -8.94 1.38 -15.37
CA LEU A 55 -8.58 2.56 -16.17
C LEU A 55 -8.27 2.19 -17.62
N ASP A 56 -7.62 1.05 -17.84
CA ASP A 56 -7.29 0.56 -19.17
C ASP A 56 -8.56 0.17 -19.96
N GLU A 57 -9.51 -0.52 -19.30
CA GLU A 57 -10.79 -0.90 -19.90
C GLU A 57 -11.66 0.32 -20.26
N THR A 58 -11.65 1.35 -19.42
CA THR A 58 -12.48 2.55 -19.65
C THR A 58 -11.90 3.51 -20.66
N GLY A 59 -10.60 3.40 -20.97
CA GLY A 59 -9.90 4.26 -21.91
C GLY A 59 -9.92 5.74 -21.52
N PRO A 60 -9.51 6.65 -22.42
CA PRO A 60 -9.60 8.09 -22.15
C PRO A 60 -11.07 8.53 -22.16
N LEU A 61 -11.61 8.86 -20.98
CA LEU A 61 -12.94 9.47 -20.90
C LEU A 61 -12.94 10.84 -21.58
N PRO A 62 -13.97 11.16 -22.40
CA PRO A 62 -14.09 12.47 -23.00
C PRO A 62 -14.20 13.52 -21.89
N ALA A 63 -13.44 14.60 -22.03
CA ALA A 63 -13.52 15.72 -21.09
C ALA A 63 -14.95 16.22 -21.03
N VAL A 64 -15.61 16.02 -19.89
CA VAL A 64 -16.97 16.51 -19.67
C VAL A 64 -16.91 18.03 -19.61
N ARG A 65 -17.36 18.70 -20.67
CA ARG A 65 -17.39 20.16 -20.77
C ARG A 65 -18.82 20.65 -20.69
N GLY A 66 -19.10 21.49 -19.68
CA GLY A 66 -20.36 22.20 -19.53
C GLY A 66 -21.44 21.46 -18.74
N THR A 67 -22.56 22.14 -18.51
CA THR A 67 -23.70 21.68 -17.71
C THR A 67 -24.58 20.66 -18.42
N ASP A 68 -24.40 20.51 -19.74
CA ASP A 68 -25.29 19.72 -20.61
C ASP A 68 -25.01 18.21 -20.56
N THR A 69 -23.89 17.80 -19.97
CA THR A 69 -23.57 16.38 -19.80
C THR A 69 -24.36 15.78 -18.64
N PRO A 70 -25.02 14.62 -18.77
CA PRO A 70 -25.78 14.00 -17.68
C PRO A 70 -24.96 13.84 -16.39
N GLU A 71 -25.62 13.96 -15.24
CA GLU A 71 -24.98 13.83 -13.93
C GLU A 71 -24.20 12.51 -13.75
N PRO A 72 -24.72 11.33 -14.15
CA PRO A 72 -23.97 10.08 -14.05
C PRO A 72 -22.67 10.08 -14.86
N CYS A 73 -22.65 10.72 -16.02
CA CYS A 73 -21.46 10.82 -16.87
C CYS A 73 -20.40 11.75 -16.25
N ARG A 74 -20.82 12.86 -15.63
CA ARG A 74 -19.93 13.75 -14.86
C ARG A 74 -19.30 13.00 -13.69
N THR A 75 -20.11 12.25 -12.95
CA THR A 75 -19.65 11.49 -11.79
C THR A 75 -18.68 10.38 -12.19
N ALA A 76 -18.95 9.65 -13.27
CA ALA A 76 -18.02 8.66 -13.81
C ALA A 76 -16.67 9.28 -14.23
N ALA A 77 -16.69 10.44 -14.90
CA ALA A 77 -15.47 11.17 -15.26
C ALA A 77 -14.67 11.63 -14.03
N ALA A 78 -15.35 12.13 -13.00
CA ALA A 78 -14.71 12.52 -11.75
C ALA A 78 -14.10 11.32 -11.01
N LEU A 79 -14.80 10.19 -10.96
CA LEU A 79 -14.29 8.95 -10.35
C LEU A 79 -13.07 8.41 -11.09
N HIS A 80 -13.09 8.36 -12.42
CA HIS A 80 -11.95 7.92 -13.21
C HIS A 80 -10.74 8.84 -12.99
N GLN A 81 -10.94 10.15 -12.98
CA GLN A 81 -9.86 11.10 -12.70
C GLN A 81 -9.30 10.92 -11.27
N ALA A 82 -10.17 10.77 -10.28
CA ALA A 82 -9.76 10.52 -8.89
C ALA A 82 -8.96 9.21 -8.77
N LEU A 83 -9.36 8.14 -9.48
CA LEU A 83 -8.64 6.87 -9.48
C LEU A 83 -7.24 7.01 -10.09
N ARG A 84 -7.11 7.72 -11.23
CA ARG A 84 -5.80 8.06 -11.82
C ARG A 84 -4.90 8.82 -10.85
N ASP A 85 -5.46 9.79 -10.14
CA ASP A 85 -4.72 10.59 -9.17
C ASP A 85 -4.27 9.77 -7.96
N VAL A 86 -5.12 8.86 -7.45
CA VAL A 86 -4.78 7.95 -6.35
C VAL A 86 -3.66 6.99 -6.76
N LEU A 87 -3.71 6.38 -7.94
CA LEU A 87 -2.64 5.50 -8.44
C LEU A 87 -1.32 6.25 -8.60
N ARG A 88 -1.34 7.45 -9.16
CA ARG A 88 -0.14 8.30 -9.24
C ARG A 88 0.45 8.60 -7.86
N ILE A 89 -0.41 8.86 -6.86
CA ILE A 89 0.04 9.02 -5.47
C ILE A 89 0.66 7.73 -4.94
N ALA A 90 0.03 6.57 -5.19
CA ALA A 90 0.52 5.26 -4.75
C ALA A 90 1.91 4.97 -5.30
N VAL A 91 2.13 5.10 -6.62
CA VAL A 91 3.44 4.97 -7.26
C VAL A 91 4.46 5.92 -6.62
N SER A 92 4.11 7.20 -6.51
CA SER A 92 5.00 8.18 -5.87
C SER A 92 5.34 7.84 -4.41
N ARG A 93 4.42 7.22 -3.66
CA ARG A 93 4.70 6.76 -2.29
C ARG A 93 5.62 5.55 -2.30
N GLY A 94 5.40 4.61 -3.23
CA GLY A 94 6.25 3.45 -3.46
C GLY A 94 7.69 3.83 -3.78
N ASP A 95 7.91 4.81 -4.65
CA ASP A 95 9.25 5.30 -5.02
C ASP A 95 10.03 5.92 -3.85
N ARG A 96 9.34 6.34 -2.78
CA ARG A 96 9.98 6.85 -1.55
C ARG A 96 10.28 5.75 -0.54
N LEU A 97 9.80 4.53 -0.78
CA LEU A 97 10.20 3.38 0.01
C LEU A 97 11.65 3.04 -0.35
N PRO A 98 12.46 2.67 0.65
CA PRO A 98 13.84 2.31 0.41
C PRO A 98 13.91 1.01 -0.38
N GLU A 99 14.72 1.00 -1.44
CA GLU A 99 14.96 -0.20 -2.25
C GLU A 99 15.49 -1.35 -1.38
N PRO A 100 15.03 -2.59 -1.61
CA PRO A 100 15.59 -3.75 -0.96
C PRO A 100 17.07 -3.89 -1.31
N CYS A 101 17.92 -4.13 -0.30
CA CYS A 101 19.33 -4.47 -0.53
C CYS A 101 19.42 -5.96 -0.92
N ASP A 102 20.37 -6.33 -1.78
CA ASP A 102 20.58 -7.74 -2.20
C ASP A 102 21.12 -8.68 -1.11
N HIS A 103 21.33 -8.20 0.12
CA HIS A 103 22.13 -8.94 1.11
C HIS A 103 21.39 -10.02 1.90
N GLY A 104 20.08 -10.26 1.67
CA GLY A 104 19.31 -11.41 2.18
C GLY A 104 19.14 -11.55 3.71
N GLU A 105 20.04 -11.01 4.52
CA GLU A 105 19.99 -11.03 5.97
C GLU A 105 19.33 -9.75 6.48
N THR A 106 18.12 -9.87 6.99
CA THR A 106 17.39 -8.78 7.63
C THR A 106 17.57 -8.80 9.16
N ARG A 107 17.48 -7.62 9.76
CA ARG A 107 17.38 -7.43 11.21
C ARG A 107 16.33 -6.36 11.50
N LEU A 108 15.53 -6.60 12.53
CA LEU A 108 14.69 -5.56 13.12
C LEU A 108 15.56 -4.56 13.88
N CYS A 109 15.67 -3.36 13.35
CA CYS A 109 16.34 -2.24 13.98
C CYS A 109 15.30 -1.15 14.24
N GLU A 110 14.98 -0.92 15.52
CA GLU A 110 14.10 0.18 15.91
C GLU A 110 12.69 0.15 15.27
N GLY A 111 12.15 -1.04 14.99
CA GLY A 111 10.84 -1.21 14.35
C GLY A 111 10.87 -1.11 12.82
N ARG A 112 12.06 -1.08 12.20
CA ARG A 112 12.26 -1.16 10.75
C ARG A 112 13.02 -2.43 10.40
N THR A 113 12.63 -3.11 9.31
CA THR A 113 13.43 -4.17 8.71
C THR A 113 14.62 -3.54 8.02
N CYS A 114 15.82 -3.82 8.50
CA CYS A 114 17.04 -3.31 7.93
C CYS A 114 17.94 -4.46 7.48
N CYS A 115 18.61 -4.26 6.37
CA CYS A 115 19.71 -5.07 5.89
C CYS A 115 20.79 -5.17 6.98
N ARG A 116 21.15 -6.37 7.42
CA ARG A 116 22.20 -6.58 8.43
C ARG A 116 23.56 -6.10 7.93
N ALA A 117 23.82 -6.24 6.63
CA ALA A 117 25.07 -5.86 5.98
C ALA A 117 25.20 -4.35 5.77
N CYS A 118 24.26 -3.70 5.07
CA CYS A 118 24.38 -2.28 4.72
C CYS A 118 23.54 -1.33 5.58
N ARG A 119 22.74 -1.85 6.53
CA ARG A 119 21.83 -1.09 7.41
C ARG A 119 20.72 -0.31 6.69
N GLN A 120 20.57 -0.48 5.38
CA GLN A 120 19.46 0.09 4.62
C GLN A 120 18.14 -0.56 5.03
N GLN A 121 17.08 0.22 5.15
CA GLN A 121 15.75 -0.34 5.36
C GLN A 121 15.34 -1.11 4.10
N ILE A 122 14.86 -2.33 4.25
CA ILE A 122 14.41 -3.18 3.13
C ILE A 122 12.89 -3.24 3.21
N TYR A 123 12.19 -2.74 2.20
CA TYR A 123 10.84 -3.21 1.88
C TYR A 123 11.01 -4.31 0.84
N LEU A 124 10.80 -5.57 1.24
CA LEU A 124 10.76 -6.66 0.27
C LEU A 124 9.45 -6.48 -0.51
N GLN A 125 9.56 -6.11 -1.79
CA GLN A 125 8.47 -6.40 -2.72
C GLN A 125 8.42 -7.92 -2.85
N SER A 126 7.24 -8.50 -2.60
CA SER A 126 6.98 -9.90 -2.85
C SER A 126 7.29 -10.18 -4.33
N GLY A 127 8.25 -11.08 -4.57
CA GLY A 127 8.57 -11.56 -5.92
C GLY A 127 7.41 -12.39 -6.51
N PRO A 128 7.47 -12.66 -7.84
CA PRO A 128 6.34 -13.02 -8.69
C PRO A 128 5.65 -14.35 -8.37
#